data_AF-A0A357YZ05-F1
#
_entry.id   AF-A0A357YZ05-F1
#
_cell.length_a   1.000
_cell.length_b   1.000
_cell.length_c   1.000
_cell.angle_alpha   90.00
_cell.angle_beta   90.00
_cell.angle_gamma   90.00
#
_symmetry.space_group_name_H-M   'P 1'
#
loop_
_entity.id
_entity.type
_entity.pdbx_description
1 polymer ?
#
loop_
_entity_poly.entity_id
_entity_poly.type
_entity_poly.pdbx_seq_one_letter_code
_entity_poly.pdbx_strand_id
1 'polypeptide(L)' 'AAYYTVNDKLYSMPFNSSTPLLYYNKDAFKAAGLDPEKPPKTLEEIISLAPKLT' A
#
# COMPACT_ATOMS: atom_id res chain seq x y z
N ALA A 1 15.35 -13.77 -9.32
CA ALA A 1 14.96 -13.22 -10.63
C ALA A 1 14.16 -14.26 -11.43
N ALA A 2 12.99 -14.69 -10.94
CA ALA A 2 12.27 -15.81 -11.55
C ALA A 2 10.76 -15.58 -11.74
N TYR A 3 10.26 -14.36 -11.52
CA TYR A 3 8.83 -14.07 -11.67
C TYR A 3 8.28 -14.44 -13.06
N TYR A 4 9.13 -14.37 -14.09
CA TYR A 4 8.78 -14.68 -15.48
C TYR A 4 9.48 -15.93 -16.04
N THR A 5 10.17 -16.71 -15.19
CA THR A 5 10.89 -17.92 -15.60
C THR A 5 10.17 -19.15 -15.07
N VAL A 6 9.80 -20.08 -15.95
CA VAL A 6 9.15 -21.35 -15.60
C VAL A 6 9.93 -22.48 -16.27
N ASN A 7 10.35 -23.47 -15.49
CA ASN A 7 11.18 -24.59 -15.98
C ASN A 7 12.40 -24.09 -16.78
N ASP A 8 13.15 -23.15 -16.20
CA ASP A 8 14.35 -22.52 -16.79
C ASP A 8 14.15 -21.79 -18.12
N LYS A 9 12.89 -21.61 -18.57
CA LYS A 9 12.55 -20.82 -19.75
C LYS A 9 11.96 -19.48 -19.34
N LEU A 10 12.52 -18.40 -19.88
CA LEU A 10 11.99 -17.04 -19.73
C LEU A 10 10.79 -16.85 -20.67
N TYR A 11 9.63 -16.52 -20.12
CA TYR A 11 8.39 -16.31 -20.89
C TYR A 11 8.07 -14.84 -21.14
N SER A 12 8.65 -13.92 -20.37
CA SER A 12 8.41 -12.47 -20.52
C SER A 12 9.60 -11.67 -20.02
N MET A 13 9.91 -10.57 -20.70
CA MET A 13 10.90 -9.59 -20.26
C MET A 13 10.16 -8.45 -19.53
N PRO A 14 10.51 -8.15 -18.26
CA PRO A 14 9.84 -7.08 -17.54
C PRO A 14 10.09 -5.74 -18.22
N PHE A 15 9.01 -5.05 -18.60
CA PHE A 15 9.05 -3.68 -19.10
C PHE A 15 9.02 -2.66 -17.94
N ASN A 16 8.24 -2.96 -16.91
CA ASN A 16 8.13 -2.14 -15.71
C ASN A 16 7.80 -3.01 -14.49
N SER A 17 8.19 -2.55 -13.29
CA SER A 17 7.83 -3.18 -12.02
C SER A 17 6.95 -2.22 -11.22
N SER A 18 5.80 -2.70 -10.76
CA SER A 18 4.95 -1.95 -9.84
C SER A 18 5.34 -2.26 -8.40
N THR A 19 5.47 -1.23 -7.58
CA THR A 19 5.63 -1.37 -6.12
C THR A 19 4.40 -0.76 -5.47
N PRO A 20 3.61 -1.54 -4.70
CA PRO A 20 2.47 -1.00 -3.99
C PRO A 20 2.92 0.01 -2.93
N LEU A 21 2.28 1.17 -2.89
CA LEU A 21 2.50 2.21 -1.90
C LEU A 21 1.16 2.63 -1.30
N LEU A 22 1.17 2.98 -0.01
CA LEU A 22 0.05 3.59 0.68
C LEU A 22 0.32 5.08 0.89
N TYR A 23 -0.48 5.93 0.26
CA TYR A 23 -0.55 7.35 0.55
C TYR A 23 -1.77 7.61 1.44
N TYR A 24 -1.62 8.48 2.44
CA TYR A 24 -2.71 8.90 3.32
C TYR A 24 -2.63 10.41 3.57
N ASN A 25 -3.78 11.02 3.86
CA ASN A 25 -3.88 12.47 4.06
C ASN A 25 -3.71 12.82 5.56
N LYS A 26 -2.57 13.45 5.89
CA LYS A 26 -2.27 13.90 7.26
C LYS A 26 -3.24 14.95 7.78
N ASP A 27 -3.78 15.82 6.93
CA ASP A 27 -4.74 16.84 7.34
C ASP A 27 -6.11 16.24 7.60
N ALA A 28 -6.51 15.21 6.84
CA ALA A 28 -7.71 14.43 7.15
C ALA A 28 -7.58 13.70 8.50
N PHE A 29 -6.39 13.15 8.81
CA PHE A 29 -6.12 12.55 10.12
C PHE A 29 -6.30 13.57 11.25
N LYS A 30 -5.70 14.76 11.12
CA LYS A 30 -5.87 15.84 12.12
C LYS A 30 -7.35 16.25 12.27
N ALA A 31 -8.06 16.41 11.16
CA ALA A 31 -9.48 16.79 11.16
C ALA A 31 -10.36 15.74 11.85
N ALA A 32 -10.01 14.46 11.73
CA ALA A 32 -10.68 13.34 12.39
C ALA A 32 -10.20 13.08 13.84
N GLY A 33 -9.29 13.90 14.39
CA GLY A 33 -8.71 13.71 15.73
C GLY A 33 -7.74 12.53 15.83
N LEU A 34 -7.18 12.08 14.71
CA LEU A 34 -6.17 11.02 14.62
C LEU A 34 -4.76 11.61 14.60
N ASP A 35 -3.77 10.81 15.04
CA ASP A 35 -2.35 11.19 15.03
C ASP A 35 -1.76 11.08 13.60
N PRO A 36 -1.40 12.19 12.94
CA PRO A 36 -0.92 12.18 11.55
C PRO A 36 0.48 11.57 11.39
N GLU A 37 1.23 11.31 12.48
CA GLU A 37 2.53 10.65 12.44
C GLU A 37 2.46 9.14 12.75
N LYS A 38 1.24 8.61 12.96
CA LYS A 38 0.98 7.19 13.16
C LYS A 38 0.14 6.63 12.00
N PRO A 39 0.76 6.34 10.84
CA PRO A 39 0.05 5.69 9.74
C PRO A 39 -0.35 4.26 10.12
N PRO A 40 -1.39 3.71 9.47
CA PRO A 40 -1.73 2.30 9.63
C PRO A 40 -0.60 1.42 9.10
N LYS A 41 -0.28 0.37 9.85
CA LYS A 41 0.77 -0.61 9.59
C LYS A 41 0.20 -1.96 9.15
N THR A 42 -1.10 -2.20 9.37
CA THR A 42 -1.79 -3.41 8.95
C THR A 42 -3.07 -3.09 8.18
N LEU A 43 -3.58 -4.08 7.44
CA LEU A 43 -4.83 -3.93 6.70
C LEU A 43 -6.03 -3.75 7.64
N GLU A 44 -6.01 -4.42 8.79
CA GLU A 44 -7.03 -4.26 9.84
C GLU A 44 -7.06 -2.83 10.38
N GLU A 45 -5.88 -2.22 10.59
CA GLU A 45 -5.79 -0.81 10.99
C GLU A 45 -6.39 0.12 9.92
N ILE A 46 -6.10 -0.12 8.63
CA ILE A 46 -6.73 0.63 7.53
C ILE A 46 -8.25 0.54 7.60
N ILE A 47 -8.81 -0.67 7.75
CA ILE A 47 -10.26 -0.90 7.85
C ILE A 47 -10.85 -0.17 9.05
N SER A 48 -10.16 -0.18 10.19
CA SER A 48 -10.62 0.46 11.42
C SER A 48 -10.62 2.00 11.37
N LEU A 49 -9.67 2.59 10.63
CA LEU A 49 -9.52 4.05 10.53
C LEU A 49 -10.38 4.65 9.42
N ALA A 50 -10.65 3.90 8.35
CA ALA A 50 -11.38 4.40 7.18
C ALA A 50 -12.73 5.07 7.51
N PRO A 51 -13.60 4.55 8.42
CA PRO A 51 -14.88 5.19 8.75
C PRO A 51 -14.75 6.56 9.44
N LYS A 52 -13.57 6.90 9.98
CA LYS A 52 -13.32 8.20 10.61
C LYS A 52 -12.87 9.26 9.60
N LEU A 53 -12.60 8.87 8.35
CA LEU A 53 -12.01 9.71 7.30
C LEU A 53 -12.98 9.97 6.14
N THR A 54 -14.27 9.70 6.32
CA THR A 54 -15.38 9.99 5.39
C THR A 54 -16.14 11.22 5.83
#